data_AF-M3FMR4-F1
#
_entry.id   AF-M3FMR4-F1
#
_cell.length_a   1.000
_cell.length_b   1.000
_cell.length_c   1.000
_cell.angle_alpha   90.00
_cell.angle_beta   90.00
_cell.angle_gamma   90.00
#
_symmetry.space_group_name_H-M   'P 1'
#
loop_
_entity.id
_entity.type
_entity.pdbx_description
1 polymer ?
#
loop_
_entity_poly.entity_id
_entity_poly.type
_entity_poly.pdbx_seq_one_letter_code
_entity_poly.pdbx_strand_id
1 'polypeptide(L)'
;MKSPEAYFNVSRSGNKLIFGYDHDYSSNSFDMIKIEYDEDGETKTIYVTRTAGDEKDKIIIQDFNPNVKRIKVIYDLQYDRLAPSILHKKEIISID
;
A
#
# COMPACT_ATOMS: atom_id res chain seq x y z
N MET A 1 -10.31 -15.30 16.85
CA MET A 1 -9.22 -14.84 15.96
C MET A 1 -9.42 -13.36 15.70
N LYS A 2 -8.37 -12.55 15.84
CA LYS A 2 -8.36 -11.15 15.41
C LYS A 2 -8.50 -11.12 13.87
N SER A 3 -9.11 -10.07 13.32
CA SER A 3 -9.11 -9.88 11.87
C SER A 3 -7.68 -9.51 11.41
N PRO A 4 -7.22 -10.03 10.27
CA PRO A 4 -6.01 -9.58 9.60
C PRO A 4 -6.00 -8.06 9.44
N GLU A 5 -4.84 -7.47 9.69
CA GLU A 5 -4.63 -6.03 9.70
C GLU A 5 -3.38 -5.66 8.92
N ALA A 6 -3.52 -4.64 8.08
CA ALA A 6 -2.44 -4.01 7.34
C ALA A 6 -2.07 -2.67 7.98
N TYR A 7 -0.81 -2.30 7.88
CA TYR A 7 -0.27 -1.03 8.33
C TYR A 7 0.36 -0.33 7.13
N PHE A 8 0.12 0.97 7.01
CA PHE A 8 0.70 1.77 5.95
C PHE A 8 1.34 3.02 6.54
N ASN A 9 2.54 3.34 6.06
CA ASN A 9 3.23 4.58 6.39
C ASN A 9 3.54 5.31 5.10
N VAL A 10 3.20 6.59 5.04
CA VAL A 10 3.41 7.40 3.86
C VAL A 10 4.13 8.67 4.25
N SER A 11 5.24 8.95 3.57
CA SER A 11 5.98 10.20 3.74
C SER A 11 6.41 10.76 2.40
N ARG A 12 6.65 12.07 2.37
CA ARG A 12 7.05 12.79 1.17
C ARG A 12 8.47 13.33 1.32
N SER A 13 9.24 13.24 0.24
CA SER A 13 10.53 13.93 0.11
C SER A 13 10.62 14.57 -1.26
N GLY A 14 10.30 15.88 -1.32
CA GLY A 14 10.15 16.61 -2.58
C GLY A 14 9.07 15.98 -3.47
N ASN A 15 9.47 15.60 -4.68
CA ASN A 15 8.70 14.92 -5.71
C ASN A 15 8.80 13.38 -5.61
N LYS A 16 9.04 12.85 -4.41
CA LYS A 16 9.04 11.40 -4.14
C LYS A 16 8.02 11.07 -3.07
N LEU A 17 7.23 10.02 -3.31
CA LEU A 17 6.43 9.38 -2.28
C LEU A 17 7.16 8.15 -1.77
N ILE A 18 7.38 8.10 -0.46
CA ILE A 18 7.89 6.93 0.24
C ILE A 18 6.69 6.22 0.83
N PHE A 19 6.41 5.01 0.35
CA PHE A 19 5.28 4.21 0.78
C PHE A 19 5.79 2.94 1.46
N GLY A 20 5.63 2.89 2.78
CA GLY A 20 5.87 1.71 3.61
C GLY A 20 4.56 0.95 3.85
N TYR A 21 4.64 -0.38 3.88
CA TYR A 21 3.49 -1.24 4.11
C TYR A 21 3.92 -2.49 4.88
N ASP A 22 3.13 -2.90 5.86
CA ASP A 22 3.37 -4.09 6.67
C ASP A 22 2.03 -4.70 7.09
N HIS A 23 2.05 -5.87 7.73
CA HIS A 23 0.86 -6.50 8.26
C HIS A 23 1.13 -7.13 9.64
N ASP A 24 0.08 -7.33 10.41
CA ASP A 24 0.22 -7.99 11.70
C ASP A 24 0.52 -9.50 11.58
N TYR A 25 0.83 -10.12 12.72
CA TYR A 25 1.15 -11.55 12.81
C TYR A 25 -0.02 -12.47 12.44
N SER A 26 -1.25 -11.94 12.29
CA SER A 26 -2.41 -12.72 11.88
C SER A 26 -2.53 -12.85 10.36
N SER A 27 -1.58 -12.27 9.63
CA SER A 27 -1.51 -12.25 8.18
C SER A 27 -0.20 -12.88 7.69
N ASN A 28 -0.24 -13.47 6.50
CA ASN A 28 0.90 -14.19 5.91
C ASN A 28 1.69 -13.31 4.95
N SER A 29 0.97 -12.63 4.06
CA SER A 29 1.54 -11.81 2.99
C SER A 29 0.48 -10.91 2.36
N PHE A 30 0.93 -9.84 1.72
CA PHE A 30 0.12 -9.16 0.71
C PHE A 30 0.19 -9.91 -0.61
N ASP A 31 -0.96 -10.31 -1.13
CA ASP A 31 -1.08 -10.86 -2.49
C ASP A 31 -1.08 -9.73 -3.51
N MET A 32 -1.63 -8.57 -3.13
CA MET A 32 -1.71 -7.38 -3.97
C MET A 32 -1.77 -6.12 -3.12
N ILE A 33 -1.07 -5.07 -3.57
CA ILE A 33 -1.29 -3.69 -3.12
C ILE A 33 -1.36 -2.81 -4.37
N LYS A 34 -2.39 -1.97 -4.43
CA LYS A 34 -2.67 -0.99 -5.46
C LYS A 34 -2.85 0.37 -4.82
N ILE A 35 -2.15 1.37 -5.33
CA ILE A 35 -2.24 2.76 -4.90
C ILE A 35 -2.93 3.55 -6.01
N GLU A 36 -3.99 4.26 -5.68
CA GLU A 36 -4.69 5.20 -6.56
C GLU A 36 -4.62 6.61 -5.99
N TYR A 37 -4.43 7.60 -6.85
CA TYR A 37 -4.53 9.01 -6.49
C TYR A 37 -4.95 9.85 -7.68
N ASP A 38 -5.61 10.97 -7.40
CA ASP A 38 -6.01 11.92 -8.44
C ASP A 38 -4.92 12.99 -8.59
N GLU A 39 -4.50 13.19 -9.83
CA GLU A 39 -3.51 14.18 -10.25
C GLU A 39 -4.08 14.95 -11.44
N ASP A 40 -4.25 16.26 -11.29
CA ASP A 40 -4.75 17.15 -12.36
C ASP A 40 -6.06 16.69 -13.03
N GLY A 41 -6.94 16.03 -12.25
CA GLY A 41 -8.22 15.51 -12.73
C GLY A 41 -8.16 14.10 -13.33
N GLU A 42 -6.98 13.46 -13.35
CA GLU A 42 -6.79 12.09 -13.78
C GLU A 42 -6.46 11.17 -12.61
N THR A 43 -7.12 10.02 -12.52
CA THR A 43 -6.74 8.98 -11.56
C THR A 43 -5.51 8.23 -12.07
N LYS A 44 -4.41 8.35 -11.34
CA LYS A 44 -3.21 7.52 -11.52
C LYS A 44 -3.32 6.25 -10.69
N THR A 45 -2.72 5.18 -11.18
CA THR A 45 -2.70 3.86 -10.52
C THR A 45 -1.29 3.30 -10.51
N ILE A 46 -0.85 2.81 -9.35
CA ILE A 46 0.43 2.14 -9.16
C ILE A 46 0.17 0.78 -8.52
N TYR A 47 0.72 -0.28 -9.10
CA TYR A 47 0.76 -1.60 -8.49
C TYR A 47 2.09 -1.76 -7.77
N VAL A 48 2.04 -2.12 -6.50
CA VAL A 48 3.25 -2.42 -5.72
C VAL A 48 3.72 -3.80 -6.11
N THR A 49 4.68 -3.87 -7.01
CA THR A 49 5.33 -5.13 -7.39
C THR A 49 6.58 -5.32 -6.58
N ARG A 50 6.64 -6.42 -5.81
CA ARG A 50 7.84 -6.80 -5.08
C ARG A 50 8.90 -7.25 -6.07
N THR A 51 10.02 -6.53 -6.17
CA THR A 51 11.20 -7.02 -6.91
C THR A 51 12.20 -7.67 -5.96
N ALA A 52 12.95 -8.66 -6.45
CA ALA A 52 13.97 -9.31 -5.65
C ALA A 52 15.10 -8.31 -5.34
N GLY A 53 15.25 -7.92 -4.08
CA GLY A 53 16.25 -6.95 -3.62
C GLY A 53 15.69 -5.67 -3.00
N ASP A 54 14.38 -5.42 -3.10
CA ASP A 54 13.74 -4.32 -2.38
C ASP A 54 13.88 -4.52 -0.86
N GLU A 55 14.12 -3.43 -0.13
CA GLU A 55 13.91 -3.44 1.33
C GLU A 55 12.50 -3.98 1.56
N LYS A 56 12.39 -5.04 2.38
CA LYS A 56 11.07 -5.57 2.74
C LYS A 56 10.24 -4.38 3.21
N ASP A 57 9.00 -4.30 2.73
CA ASP A 57 7.97 -3.45 3.35
C ASP A 57 8.03 -1.96 2.96
N LYS A 58 8.74 -1.60 1.86
CA LYS A 58 8.79 -0.21 1.34
C LYS A 58 9.05 -0.09 -0.15
N ILE A 59 8.37 0.86 -0.81
CA ILE A 59 8.66 1.30 -2.18
C ILE A 59 8.83 2.83 -2.26
N ILE A 60 9.53 3.30 -3.29
CA ILE A 60 9.70 4.72 -3.60
C ILE A 60 9.08 5.01 -4.96
N ILE A 61 8.07 5.86 -4.99
CA ILE A 61 7.45 6.36 -6.21
C ILE A 61 8.13 7.67 -6.57
N GLN A 62 8.86 7.67 -7.69
CA GLN A 62 9.52 8.85 -8.24
C GLN A 62 8.51 9.74 -8.97
N ASP A 63 8.88 11.00 -9.19
CA ASP A 63 8.09 12.00 -9.92
C ASP A 63 6.64 12.12 -9.42
N PHE A 64 6.45 11.88 -8.12
CA PHE A 64 5.17 12.00 -7.46
C PHE A 64 4.82 13.46 -7.23
N ASN A 65 3.63 13.86 -7.68
CA ASN A 65 3.20 15.25 -7.61
C ASN A 65 3.08 15.74 -6.16
N PRO A 66 3.79 16.83 -5.79
CA PRO A 66 3.79 17.35 -4.43
C PRO A 66 2.42 17.89 -3.97
N ASN A 67 1.51 18.17 -4.92
CA ASN A 67 0.17 18.68 -4.63
C ASN A 67 -0.83 17.57 -4.26
N VAL A 68 -0.56 16.31 -4.57
CA VAL A 68 -1.44 15.18 -4.23
C VAL A 68 -1.48 15.02 -2.71
N LYS A 69 -2.62 15.24 -2.06
CA LYS A 69 -2.72 15.20 -0.59
C LYS A 69 -3.21 13.88 -0.02
N ARG A 70 -3.73 12.98 -0.87
CA ARG A 70 -4.31 11.71 -0.44
C ARG A 70 -4.03 10.64 -1.46
N ILE A 71 -3.83 9.43 -0.97
CA ILE A 71 -3.83 8.21 -1.78
C ILE A 71 -4.91 7.27 -1.24
N LYS A 72 -5.42 6.43 -2.13
CA LYS A 72 -6.25 5.29 -1.79
C LYS A 72 -5.43 4.03 -1.98
N VAL A 73 -5.27 3.24 -0.92
CA VAL A 73 -4.61 1.95 -0.94
C VAL A 73 -5.68 0.87 -0.99
N ILE A 74 -5.64 0.04 -2.01
CA ILE A 74 -6.49 -1.14 -2.17
C ILE A 74 -5.57 -2.35 -2.07
N TYR A 75 -5.92 -3.34 -1.28
CA TYR A 75 -5.03 -4.46 -1.02
C TYR A 75 -5.77 -5.76 -0.76
N ASP A 76 -5.08 -6.86 -1.06
CA ASP A 76 -5.47 -8.22 -0.74
C ASP A 76 -4.45 -8.79 0.25
N LEU A 77 -4.92 -9.12 1.44
CA LEU A 77 -4.10 -9.65 2.53
C LEU A 77 -4.42 -11.14 2.72
N GLN A 78 -3.42 -11.99 2.48
CA GLN A 78 -3.53 -13.43 2.72
C GLN A 78 -3.38 -13.72 4.20
N TYR A 79 -4.18 -14.64 4.72
CA TYR A 79 -4.12 -15.11 6.09
C TYR A 79 -4.66 -16.53 6.21
N ASP A 80 -4.29 -17.23 7.29
CA ASP A 80 -4.75 -18.59 7.53
C ASP A 80 -5.92 -18.65 8.52
N ARG A 81 -6.90 -19.50 8.18
CA ARG A 81 -7.93 -20.00 9.12
C ARG A 81 -7.85 -21.52 9.18
N LEU A 82 -8.87 -22.21 8.68
CA LEU A 82 -8.85 -23.65 8.41
C LEU A 82 -8.24 -23.96 7.02
N ALA A 83 -8.19 -22.95 6.15
CA ALA A 83 -7.53 -22.93 4.85
C ALA A 83 -7.05 -21.49 4.56
N PRO A 84 -6.12 -21.29 3.61
CA PRO A 84 -5.73 -19.96 3.17
C PRO A 84 -6.94 -19.14 2.72
N SER A 85 -6.99 -17.88 3.15
CA SER A 85 -8.07 -16.94 2.85
C SER A 85 -7.50 -15.58 2.45
N ILE A 86 -8.27 -14.80 1.70
CA ILE A 86 -7.89 -13.46 1.26
C ILE A 86 -8.85 -12.43 1.85
N LEU A 87 -8.30 -11.36 2.43
CA LEU A 87 -9.03 -10.20 2.90
C LEU A 87 -8.81 -9.03 1.94
N HIS A 88 -9.85 -8.67 1.18
CA HIS A 88 -9.84 -7.49 0.32
C HIS A 88 -10.27 -6.25 1.11
N LYS A 89 -9.44 -5.19 1.09
CA LYS A 89 -9.73 -3.93 1.80
C LYS A 89 -9.28 -2.70 1.01
N LYS A 90 -9.80 -1.55 1.42
CA LYS A 90 -9.45 -0.23 0.92
C LYS A 90 -9.22 0.73 2.08
N GLU A 91 -8.25 1.62 1.93
CA GLU A 91 -7.89 2.62 2.92
C GLU A 91 -7.54 3.95 2.25
N ILE A 92 -7.87 5.07 2.87
CA ILE A 92 -7.52 6.41 2.39
C ILE A 92 -6.50 6.98 3.35
N ILE A 93 -5.32 7.32 2.84
CA ILE A 93 -4.21 7.84 3.62
C ILE A 93 -3.96 9.28 3.18
N SER A 94 -3.89 10.20 4.15
CA SER A 94 -3.47 11.58 3.90
C SER A 94 -1.95 11.65 3.91
N ILE A 95 -1.38 12.45 3.01
CA ILE A 95 0.06 12.62 2.86
C ILE A 95 0.43 14.02 3.35
N ASP A 96 1.14 14.08 4.47
CA ASP A 96 1.68 15.32 5.02
C ASP A 96 2.80 15.93 4.14
#